data_AF-A0ABD3MN12-F1
#
_entry.id   AF-A0ABD3MN12-F1
#
_cell.length_a   1.000
_cell.length_b   1.000
_cell.length_c   1.000
_cell.angle_alpha   90.00
_cell.angle_beta   90.00
_cell.angle_gamma   90.00
#
_symmetry.space_group_name_H-M   'P 1'
#
loop_
_entity.id
_entity.type
_entity.pdbx_description
1 polymer ?
#
loop_
_entity_poly.entity_id
_entity_poly.type
_entity_poly.pdbx_seq_one_letter_code
_entity_poly.pdbx_strand_id
1 'polypeptide(L)'
;MNNGIISSSSTTQQHYRRSPVPFQQQPKLSHNHLSSSSTTGVISSGLFRKLLILLFVVVTFDLIYIWDYFNNLDDGSNYSNGPEAGMHTLHQSRRYATLYQQFLSGIHASSTSSNKSHGDRAAEDLYAQFENLSDSQKINELEREVMQWKHKYEDAMERLGEVPDRQDMPAIPFTPVPPNMQKSRSELDAEDTFGVDEKLVNILHSAGVSIDKELADQLPTWADVVSLYGDKPIVYGLETCEPYRRMVKPENRMIGPAGMFNTGTNLLYQLLTENCDIPEAHKKRREPRRNGMRWQVPWGKHNPPTTHRFKNIAKAWGRGIKQDDFMPVVLIKDPYTWMASQCRHKYATFWGHDKDHCPNLIRWMVTTHAIPSEVRVKFALVMKLYESLLDVWNKWYEEWEAQTFPHLTTRFEDLLFHGEEVTKMACECVGGVFTDEFEYVEDSAKADRGVHKGANGLVKAMLQYGDPSKRLDGFTDRDMVYASKKVNSDLMKRYSYPAPPLPASAASVQQVEEQEEEEEEEDPEDFREEDEDGEEDEDEEEEERERQREIEEEEREREEEGEEQDREEEEEEEREDD
;
A
#
# COMPACT_ATOMS: atom_id res chain seq x y z
N MET A 1 78.44 -0.86 -32.13
CA MET A 1 78.07 -1.88 -33.12
C MET A 1 76.85 -1.37 -33.88
N ASN A 2 77.03 -1.17 -35.19
CA ASN A 2 76.06 -1.15 -36.31
C ASN A 2 74.75 -1.94 -36.06
N ASN A 3 73.58 -1.75 -36.68
CA ASN A 3 72.96 -0.97 -37.77
C ASN A 3 71.42 -1.25 -37.61
N GLY A 4 70.40 -0.61 -38.18
CA GLY A 4 70.22 0.35 -39.28
C GLY A 4 68.73 0.79 -39.34
N ILE A 5 68.42 2.02 -39.81
CA ILE A 5 68.00 2.41 -41.20
C ILE A 5 66.44 2.58 -41.28
N ILE A 6 65.87 3.81 -41.23
CA ILE A 6 65.57 4.81 -42.34
C ILE A 6 64.26 4.43 -43.08
N SER A 7 63.28 5.28 -43.50
CA SER A 7 63.01 6.73 -43.69
C SER A 7 61.50 6.86 -44.06
N SER A 8 60.75 7.97 -43.88
CA SER A 8 60.70 9.18 -44.75
C SER A 8 59.67 10.20 -44.20
N SER A 9 60.04 11.44 -43.82
CA SER A 9 59.89 12.74 -44.55
C SER A 9 58.43 13.21 -44.75
N SER A 10 57.98 14.48 -44.55
CA SER A 10 58.65 15.80 -44.46
C SER A 10 57.68 16.90 -43.97
N THR A 11 58.19 17.82 -43.14
CA THR A 11 58.11 19.32 -43.16
C THR A 11 56.82 19.99 -43.69
N THR A 12 56.17 20.95 -43.01
CA THR A 12 56.66 22.33 -42.80
C THR A 12 55.74 23.13 -41.83
N GLN A 13 56.35 23.87 -40.90
CA GLN A 13 55.74 24.90 -40.05
C GLN A 13 55.53 26.23 -40.80
N GLN A 14 54.43 26.94 -40.55
CA GLN A 14 54.38 28.40 -40.67
C GLN A 14 53.45 29.02 -39.62
N HIS A 15 54.01 29.87 -38.77
CA HIS A 15 53.33 30.84 -37.90
C HIS A 15 52.71 31.98 -38.72
N TYR A 16 51.56 32.55 -38.31
CA TYR A 16 51.36 34.01 -38.24
C TYR A 16 50.10 34.40 -37.45
N ARG A 17 50.25 35.40 -36.57
CA ARG A 17 49.21 36.14 -35.81
C ARG A 17 48.22 36.88 -36.71
N ARG A 18 46.96 37.08 -36.27
CA ARG A 18 46.17 38.29 -36.57
C ARG A 18 45.22 38.72 -35.42
N SER A 19 45.06 40.03 -35.32
CA SER A 19 44.31 40.85 -34.35
C SER A 19 42.82 41.06 -34.76
N PRO A 20 41.98 41.75 -33.95
CA PRO A 20 40.50 41.75 -34.07
C PRO A 20 39.90 42.98 -34.79
N VAL A 21 38.57 43.18 -34.67
CA VAL A 21 37.70 44.36 -35.00
C VAL A 21 36.92 44.22 -36.34
N PRO A 22 35.74 44.85 -36.60
CA PRO A 22 34.45 44.98 -35.87
C PRO A 22 33.21 44.60 -36.74
N PHE A 23 31.98 44.65 -36.18
CA PHE A 23 30.72 44.59 -36.95
C PHE A 23 29.95 45.92 -36.83
N GLN A 24 29.54 46.51 -37.97
CA GLN A 24 28.75 47.74 -38.07
C GLN A 24 27.61 47.59 -39.09
N GLN A 25 26.41 47.97 -38.63
CA GLN A 25 25.29 48.67 -39.31
C GLN A 25 24.27 47.95 -40.22
N GLN A 26 23.02 48.44 -40.03
CA GLN A 26 21.68 48.06 -40.51
C GLN A 26 21.40 48.47 -41.99
N PRO A 27 20.19 48.20 -42.55
CA PRO A 27 19.12 49.23 -42.47
C PRO A 27 17.63 48.77 -42.44
N LYS A 28 16.83 49.78 -42.08
CA LYS A 28 15.36 49.98 -41.93
C LYS A 28 14.43 49.64 -43.12
N LEU A 29 13.16 49.38 -42.80
CA LEU A 29 11.91 49.72 -43.55
C LEU A 29 10.76 49.69 -42.50
N SER A 30 10.00 50.73 -42.15
CA SER A 30 9.13 51.69 -42.85
C SER A 30 7.66 51.46 -42.44
N HIS A 31 7.08 52.47 -41.79
CA HIS A 31 5.71 52.57 -41.26
C HIS A 31 4.59 52.41 -42.30
N ASN A 32 3.39 51.99 -41.84
CA ASN A 32 2.13 52.63 -42.20
C ASN A 32 1.08 52.55 -41.08
N HIS A 33 0.40 53.68 -40.90
CA HIS A 33 -0.72 53.99 -39.99
C HIS A 33 -2.03 53.34 -40.45
N LEU A 34 -2.93 52.99 -39.52
CA LEU A 34 -4.37 53.30 -39.63
C LEU A 34 -5.03 53.25 -38.23
N SER A 35 -5.95 54.20 -37.98
CA SER A 35 -6.61 54.45 -36.69
C SER A 35 -8.06 53.97 -36.66
N SER A 36 -8.59 53.84 -35.43
CA SER A 36 -10.00 53.67 -35.03
C SER A 36 -10.57 52.25 -35.23
N SER A 37 -11.37 51.67 -34.35
CA SER A 37 -12.33 52.25 -33.42
C SER A 37 -12.52 51.41 -32.14
N SER A 38 -13.15 52.04 -31.17
CA SER A 38 -13.56 51.54 -29.86
C SER A 38 -14.51 50.33 -29.88
N THR A 39 -14.15 49.29 -29.15
CA THR A 39 -15.10 48.39 -28.46
C THR A 39 -14.63 48.17 -27.02
N THR A 40 -15.01 49.09 -26.14
CA THR A 40 -15.00 48.87 -24.69
C THR A 40 -16.26 48.11 -24.27
N GLY A 41 -16.09 47.15 -23.35
CA GLY A 41 -17.15 46.41 -22.64
C GLY A 41 -17.50 45.12 -23.37
N VAL A 42 -17.21 43.93 -22.85
CA VAL A 42 -17.78 43.37 -21.60
C VAL A 42 -16.75 42.56 -20.77
N ILE A 43 -15.50 42.40 -21.21
CA ILE A 43 -14.57 41.41 -20.62
C ILE A 43 -13.73 41.96 -19.43
N SER A 44 -13.86 43.24 -19.05
CA SER A 44 -13.09 43.82 -17.93
C SER A 44 -13.90 44.14 -16.67
N SER A 45 -15.10 43.58 -16.50
CA SER A 45 -15.78 43.68 -15.21
C SER A 45 -15.15 42.68 -14.22
N GLY A 46 -14.79 43.15 -13.03
CA GLY A 46 -14.31 42.28 -11.94
C GLY A 46 -15.30 41.17 -11.57
N LEU A 47 -16.57 41.30 -11.98
CA LEU A 47 -17.60 40.29 -11.83
C LEU A 47 -17.40 39.10 -12.78
N PHE A 48 -17.04 39.35 -14.05
CA PHE A 48 -16.80 38.29 -15.04
C PHE A 48 -15.56 37.45 -14.68
N ARG A 49 -14.50 38.10 -14.18
CA ARG A 49 -13.31 37.41 -13.70
C ARG A 49 -13.58 36.59 -12.42
N LYS A 50 -14.44 37.08 -11.52
CA LYS A 50 -14.90 36.31 -10.35
C LYS A 50 -15.76 35.12 -10.75
N LEU A 51 -16.62 35.27 -11.77
CA LEU A 51 -17.41 34.18 -12.33
C LEU A 51 -16.55 33.11 -13.01
N LEU A 52 -15.51 33.49 -13.75
CA LEU A 52 -14.56 32.54 -14.35
C LEU A 52 -13.76 31.77 -13.29
N ILE A 53 -13.33 32.43 -12.21
CA ILE A 53 -12.63 31.76 -11.10
C ILE A 53 -13.60 30.83 -10.36
N LEU A 54 -14.83 31.26 -10.09
CA LEU A 54 -15.85 30.43 -9.46
C LEU A 54 -16.17 29.20 -10.33
N LEU A 55 -16.30 29.39 -11.65
CA LEU A 55 -16.60 28.31 -12.58
C LEU A 55 -15.42 27.35 -12.73
N PHE A 56 -14.18 27.84 -12.70
CA PHE A 56 -12.99 26.98 -12.65
C PHE A 56 -12.91 26.19 -11.34
N VAL A 57 -13.23 26.82 -10.20
CA VAL A 57 -13.29 26.14 -8.90
C VAL A 57 -14.37 25.08 -8.90
N VAL A 58 -15.58 25.40 -9.37
CA VAL A 58 -16.70 24.45 -9.45
C VAL A 58 -16.38 23.30 -10.39
N VAL A 59 -15.87 23.55 -11.60
CA VAL A 59 -15.47 22.48 -12.54
C VAL A 59 -14.32 21.64 -11.98
N THR A 60 -13.35 22.23 -11.30
CA THR A 60 -12.27 21.47 -10.64
C THR A 60 -12.81 20.65 -9.47
N PHE A 61 -13.74 21.20 -8.69
CA PHE A 61 -14.39 20.50 -7.59
C PHE A 61 -15.27 19.36 -8.13
N ASP A 62 -16.00 19.58 -9.20
CA ASP A 62 -16.85 18.58 -9.87
C ASP A 62 -16.00 17.50 -10.52
N LEU A 63 -14.88 17.83 -11.17
CA LEU A 63 -13.95 16.83 -11.71
C LEU A 63 -13.24 16.03 -10.60
N ILE A 64 -12.90 16.69 -9.48
CA ILE A 64 -12.35 16.00 -8.29
C ILE A 64 -13.43 15.14 -7.65
N TYR A 65 -14.67 15.61 -7.55
CA TYR A 65 -15.79 14.89 -6.96
C TYR A 65 -16.22 13.72 -7.84
N ILE A 66 -16.22 13.88 -9.16
CA ILE A 66 -16.45 12.81 -10.14
C ILE A 66 -15.31 11.80 -10.07
N TRP A 67 -14.05 12.24 -9.95
CA TRP A 67 -12.91 11.33 -9.77
C TRP A 67 -12.96 10.61 -8.41
N ASP A 68 -13.36 11.30 -7.33
CA ASP A 68 -13.54 10.72 -6.00
C ASP A 68 -14.75 9.78 -5.96
N TYR A 69 -15.83 10.09 -6.67
CA TYR A 69 -17.02 9.26 -6.85
C TYR A 69 -16.70 7.98 -7.64
N PHE A 70 -15.95 8.07 -8.75
CA PHE A 70 -15.50 6.88 -9.49
C PHE A 70 -14.43 6.07 -8.75
N ASN A 71 -13.67 6.68 -7.83
CA ASN A 71 -12.74 5.95 -6.94
C ASN A 71 -13.43 5.35 -5.70
N ASN A 72 -14.56 5.90 -5.25
CA ASN A 72 -15.33 5.43 -4.08
C ASN A 72 -16.55 4.56 -4.44
N LEU A 73 -16.79 4.28 -5.73
CA LEU A 73 -17.88 3.40 -6.17
C LEU A 73 -17.70 1.92 -5.78
N ASP A 74 -16.54 1.53 -5.23
CA ASP A 74 -16.28 0.17 -4.75
C ASP A 74 -16.32 0.03 -3.21
N ASP A 75 -16.41 1.14 -2.46
CA ASP A 75 -16.31 1.16 -0.99
C ASP A 75 -17.63 1.58 -0.31
N GLY A 76 -18.76 1.30 -0.95
CA GLY A 76 -20.11 1.49 -0.41
C GLY A 76 -20.49 0.57 0.76
N SER A 77 -19.53 0.13 1.59
CA SER A 77 -19.80 -0.72 2.75
C SER A 77 -19.47 0.00 4.06
N ASN A 78 -20.54 0.25 4.81
CA ASN A 78 -20.56 0.84 6.14
C ASN A 78 -20.11 -0.20 7.19
N TYR A 79 -18.88 -0.73 7.06
CA TYR A 79 -18.32 -1.73 7.99
C TYR A 79 -17.03 -1.26 8.66
N SER A 80 -16.94 -1.64 9.93
CA SER A 80 -15.82 -1.42 10.84
C SER A 80 -14.49 -1.85 10.21
N ASN A 81 -13.53 -0.92 10.18
CA ASN A 81 -12.13 -1.18 9.89
C ASN A 81 -11.64 -2.42 10.69
N GLY A 82 -11.18 -3.48 10.00
CA GLY A 82 -10.58 -4.65 10.65
C GLY A 82 -9.33 -4.29 11.47
N PRO A 83 -8.83 -5.18 12.35
CA PRO A 83 -7.70 -4.86 13.23
C PRO A 83 -6.42 -4.43 12.48
N GLU A 84 -6.26 -4.87 11.24
CA GLU A 84 -5.11 -4.55 10.36
C GLU A 84 -5.34 -3.31 9.49
N ALA A 85 -6.57 -2.80 9.46
CA ALA A 85 -7.02 -1.79 8.53
C ALA A 85 -6.71 -0.39 9.06
N GLY A 86 -6.26 0.46 8.15
CA GLY A 86 -5.92 1.84 8.47
C GLY A 86 -4.96 2.40 7.43
N MET A 87 -5.19 3.65 7.06
CA MET A 87 -4.54 4.40 6.00
C MET A 87 -5.08 4.18 4.57
N HIS A 88 -6.28 4.72 4.33
CA HIS A 88 -6.61 5.44 3.10
C HIS A 88 -7.15 6.84 3.42
N THR A 89 -6.28 7.74 3.89
CA THR A 89 -6.49 9.21 3.78
C THR A 89 -5.21 9.96 3.42
N LEU A 90 -4.12 9.24 3.13
CA LEU A 90 -2.79 9.85 2.95
C LEU A 90 -2.63 10.61 1.62
N HIS A 91 -3.50 10.38 0.64
CA HIS A 91 -3.54 11.18 -0.60
C HIS A 91 -4.36 12.46 -0.44
N GLN A 92 -5.43 12.44 0.36
CA GLN A 92 -6.26 13.61 0.63
C GLN A 92 -5.52 14.60 1.54
N SER A 93 -4.95 14.14 2.65
CA SER A 93 -4.27 15.04 3.60
C SER A 93 -2.96 15.64 3.07
N ARG A 94 -2.21 14.92 2.20
CA ARG A 94 -1.05 15.49 1.51
C ARG A 94 -1.44 16.42 0.37
N ARG A 95 -2.52 16.16 -0.38
CA ARG A 95 -3.05 17.15 -1.32
C ARG A 95 -3.52 18.41 -0.58
N TYR A 96 -4.25 18.29 0.54
CA TYR A 96 -4.64 19.42 1.37
C TYR A 96 -3.45 20.12 2.03
N ALA A 97 -2.45 19.42 2.55
CA ALA A 97 -1.28 20.05 3.15
C ALA A 97 -0.36 20.70 2.11
N THR A 98 -0.27 20.12 0.90
CA THR A 98 0.51 20.68 -0.21
C THR A 98 -0.23 21.83 -0.88
N LEU A 99 -1.56 21.77 -1.01
CA LEU A 99 -2.43 22.88 -1.42
C LEU A 99 -2.48 23.98 -0.36
N TYR A 100 -2.50 23.64 0.93
CA TYR A 100 -2.44 24.59 2.05
C TYR A 100 -1.06 25.24 2.12
N GLN A 101 0.03 24.49 1.91
CA GLN A 101 1.37 25.04 1.81
C GLN A 101 1.56 25.86 0.51
N GLN A 102 1.00 25.45 -0.63
CA GLN A 102 1.00 26.21 -1.89
C GLN A 102 0.13 27.47 -1.80
N PHE A 103 -0.98 27.41 -1.08
CA PHE A 103 -1.86 28.53 -0.77
C PHE A 103 -1.17 29.50 0.20
N LEU A 104 -0.55 29.00 1.27
CA LEU A 104 0.22 29.80 2.24
C LEU A 104 1.48 30.41 1.63
N SER A 105 2.19 29.69 0.76
CA SER A 105 3.34 30.22 0.01
C SER A 105 2.92 31.17 -1.11
N GLY A 106 1.76 30.99 -1.72
CA GLY A 106 1.13 31.98 -2.60
C GLY A 106 0.72 33.26 -1.87
N ILE A 107 0.20 33.14 -0.64
CA ILE A 107 -0.11 34.27 0.26
C ILE A 107 1.17 34.95 0.75
N HIS A 108 2.22 34.19 1.10
CA HIS A 108 3.51 34.76 1.51
C HIS A 108 4.25 35.41 0.34
N ALA A 109 4.24 34.82 -0.86
CA ALA A 109 4.82 35.43 -2.05
C ALA A 109 4.07 36.71 -2.47
N SER A 110 2.75 36.75 -2.24
CA SER A 110 1.90 37.95 -2.37
C SER A 110 2.22 39.02 -1.31
N SER A 111 2.65 38.64 -0.11
CA SER A 111 3.04 39.57 0.96
C SER A 111 4.35 40.34 0.72
N THR A 112 5.23 39.80 -0.13
CA THR A 112 6.51 40.43 -0.53
C THR A 112 6.46 41.18 -1.87
N SER A 113 5.33 41.12 -2.58
CA SER A 113 5.13 41.88 -3.83
C SER A 113 4.41 43.19 -3.55
N SER A 114 4.98 44.31 -4.01
CA SER A 114 4.53 45.67 -3.71
C SER A 114 3.21 46.11 -4.36
N ASN A 115 2.41 45.18 -4.89
CA ASN A 115 1.09 45.47 -5.49
C ASN A 115 0.01 44.51 -4.96
N LYS A 116 -0.53 44.78 -3.76
CA LYS A 116 -1.69 44.06 -3.19
C LYS A 116 -2.99 44.45 -3.90
N SER A 117 -3.82 43.45 -4.23
CA SER A 117 -5.17 43.65 -4.78
C SER A 117 -6.21 43.83 -3.65
N HIS A 118 -7.37 44.42 -3.96
CA HIS A 118 -8.39 44.78 -2.97
C HIS A 118 -9.04 43.57 -2.25
N GLY A 119 -8.93 42.35 -2.81
CA GLY A 119 -9.49 41.12 -2.21
C GLY A 119 -8.63 40.52 -1.11
N ASP A 120 -7.31 40.70 -1.16
CA ASP A 120 -6.37 40.09 -0.19
C ASP A 120 -6.44 40.75 1.19
N ARG A 121 -6.88 42.02 1.26
CA ARG A 121 -7.08 42.74 2.53
C ARG A 121 -8.31 42.24 3.31
N ALA A 122 -9.35 41.74 2.63
CA ALA A 122 -10.60 41.36 3.29
C ALA A 122 -10.48 40.03 4.06
N ALA A 123 -9.66 39.09 3.57
CA ALA A 123 -9.40 37.82 4.25
C ALA A 123 -8.46 37.98 5.47
N GLU A 124 -7.45 38.86 5.37
CA GLU A 124 -6.60 39.24 6.51
C GLU A 124 -7.42 39.91 7.63
N ASP A 125 -8.36 40.81 7.28
CA ASP A 125 -9.22 41.49 8.26
C ASP A 125 -10.23 40.55 8.94
N LEU A 126 -10.75 39.55 8.22
CA LEU A 126 -11.67 38.54 8.79
C LEU A 126 -10.96 37.60 9.76
N TYR A 127 -9.74 37.17 9.44
CA TYR A 127 -8.95 36.30 10.31
C TYR A 127 -8.50 37.04 11.59
N ALA A 128 -8.08 38.30 11.45
CA ALA A 128 -7.74 39.16 12.58
C ALA A 128 -8.96 39.47 13.47
N GLN A 129 -10.16 39.57 12.90
CA GLN A 129 -11.40 39.73 13.69
C GLN A 129 -11.76 38.46 14.45
N PHE A 130 -11.58 37.28 13.85
CA PHE A 130 -11.84 36.00 14.50
C PHE A 130 -10.86 35.70 15.64
N GLU A 131 -9.56 35.98 15.45
CA GLU A 131 -8.52 35.83 16.48
C GLU A 131 -8.81 36.65 17.75
N ASN A 132 -9.41 37.83 17.58
CA ASN A 132 -9.75 38.77 18.66
C ASN A 132 -11.06 38.42 19.41
N LEU A 133 -11.77 37.36 19.03
CA LEU A 133 -12.93 36.86 19.77
C LEU A 133 -12.50 36.08 21.02
N SER A 134 -13.30 36.14 22.08
CA SER A 134 -13.12 35.21 23.21
C SER A 134 -13.43 33.77 22.79
N ASP A 135 -12.88 32.77 23.48
CA ASP A 135 -13.04 31.36 23.10
C ASP A 135 -14.51 30.94 23.01
N SER A 136 -15.37 31.45 23.90
CA SER A 136 -16.82 31.20 23.84
C SER A 136 -17.47 31.82 22.59
N GLN A 137 -17.00 32.97 22.13
CA GLN A 137 -17.49 33.61 20.90
C GLN A 137 -16.96 32.89 19.65
N LYS A 138 -15.72 32.40 19.68
CA LYS A 138 -15.15 31.55 18.61
C LYS A 138 -15.96 30.27 18.45
N ILE A 139 -16.31 29.63 19.56
CA ILE A 139 -17.15 28.42 19.56
C ILE A 139 -18.53 28.71 18.98
N ASN A 140 -19.21 29.78 19.43
CA ASN A 140 -20.53 30.14 18.89
C ASN A 140 -20.49 30.49 17.39
N GLU A 141 -19.41 31.13 16.93
CA GLU A 141 -19.23 31.48 15.52
C GLU A 141 -18.99 30.23 14.66
N LEU A 142 -18.18 29.28 15.15
CA LEU A 142 -17.97 27.98 14.50
C LEU A 142 -19.24 27.13 14.48
N GLU A 143 -20.00 27.08 15.58
CA GLU A 143 -21.29 26.39 15.64
C GLU A 143 -22.27 26.95 14.61
N ARG A 144 -22.28 28.29 14.42
CA ARG A 144 -23.10 28.94 13.41
C ARG A 144 -22.68 28.55 11.99
N GLU A 145 -21.39 28.52 11.70
CA GLU A 145 -20.88 28.10 10.38
C GLU A 145 -21.17 26.63 10.10
N VAL A 146 -21.01 25.75 11.08
CA VAL A 146 -21.34 24.32 10.98
C VAL A 146 -22.83 24.14 10.69
N MET A 147 -23.70 24.90 11.36
CA MET A 147 -25.14 24.84 11.11
C MET A 147 -25.53 25.38 9.72
N GLN A 148 -24.83 26.41 9.22
CA GLN A 148 -25.02 26.88 7.84
C GLN A 148 -24.56 25.85 6.81
N TRP A 149 -23.45 25.16 7.06
CA TRP A 149 -22.98 24.08 6.21
C TRP A 149 -23.93 22.88 6.21
N LYS A 150 -24.43 22.50 7.38
CA LYS A 150 -25.46 21.47 7.51
C LYS A 150 -26.70 21.82 6.69
N HIS A 151 -27.18 23.06 6.77
CA HIS A 151 -28.36 23.47 6.01
C HIS A 151 -28.13 23.46 4.49
N LYS A 152 -26.95 23.89 4.03
CA LYS A 152 -26.57 23.82 2.60
C LYS A 152 -26.44 22.39 2.11
N TYR A 153 -25.92 21.50 2.95
CA TYR A 153 -25.84 20.08 2.67
C TYR A 153 -27.24 19.45 2.58
N GLU A 154 -28.13 19.75 3.53
CA GLU A 154 -29.53 19.30 3.50
C GLU A 154 -30.27 19.80 2.24
N ASP A 155 -30.11 21.07 1.84
CA ASP A 155 -30.69 21.63 0.60
C ASP A 155 -30.09 20.98 -0.66
N ALA A 156 -28.81 20.61 -0.62
CA ALA A 156 -28.17 19.87 -1.72
C ALA A 156 -28.71 18.44 -1.84
N MET A 157 -28.91 17.75 -0.72
CA MET A 157 -29.46 16.38 -0.68
C MET A 157 -30.95 16.35 -1.09
N GLU A 158 -31.72 17.37 -0.70
CA GLU A 158 -33.11 17.55 -1.14
C GLU A 158 -33.22 17.71 -2.67
N ARG A 159 -32.30 18.46 -3.28
CA ARG A 159 -32.22 18.62 -4.74
C ARG A 159 -31.80 17.36 -5.49
N LEU A 160 -31.13 16.43 -4.82
CA LEU A 160 -30.70 15.15 -5.37
C LEU A 160 -31.74 14.03 -5.17
N GLY A 161 -32.87 14.32 -4.53
CA GLY A 161 -33.95 13.34 -4.33
C GLY A 161 -33.65 12.26 -3.28
N GLU A 162 -32.56 12.39 -2.55
CA GLU A 162 -32.14 11.49 -1.47
C GLU A 162 -32.36 12.17 -0.12
N VAL A 163 -33.60 12.19 0.35
CA VAL A 163 -33.90 12.59 1.74
C VAL A 163 -33.95 11.32 2.58
N PRO A 164 -33.04 11.10 3.55
CA PRO A 164 -33.21 10.06 4.55
C PRO A 164 -34.46 10.37 5.37
N ASP A 165 -35.31 9.35 5.57
CA ASP A 165 -36.58 9.50 6.29
C ASP A 165 -36.37 10.13 7.67
N ARG A 166 -37.16 11.16 7.94
CA ARG A 166 -36.95 12.10 9.03
C ARG A 166 -37.70 11.62 10.26
N GLN A 167 -37.21 10.58 10.92
CA GLN A 167 -37.69 10.17 12.24
C GLN A 167 -36.55 9.56 13.07
N ASP A 168 -36.31 10.19 14.23
CA ASP A 168 -35.54 9.71 15.38
C ASP A 168 -34.01 9.56 15.25
N MET A 169 -33.30 10.69 15.08
CA MET A 169 -31.96 10.82 15.68
C MET A 169 -32.07 11.67 16.96
N PRO A 170 -31.95 11.07 18.16
CA PRO A 170 -31.89 11.85 19.39
C PRO A 170 -30.63 12.73 19.36
N ALA A 171 -30.77 14.00 19.74
CA ALA A 171 -29.65 14.89 19.97
C ALA A 171 -28.74 14.29 21.06
N ILE A 172 -27.59 13.73 20.67
CA ILE A 172 -26.59 13.26 21.62
C ILE A 172 -25.88 14.51 22.14
N PRO A 173 -26.04 14.88 23.43
CA PRO A 173 -25.25 15.96 23.99
C PRO A 173 -23.77 15.56 23.97
N PHE A 174 -22.93 16.41 23.39
CA PHE A 174 -21.48 16.26 23.44
C PHE A 174 -21.03 16.43 24.90
N THR A 175 -20.94 15.34 25.64
CA THR A 175 -20.19 15.32 26.90
C THR A 175 -18.72 15.25 26.55
N PRO A 176 -17.86 16.21 26.96
CA PRO A 176 -16.44 16.08 26.78
C PRO A 176 -15.97 14.81 27.50
N VAL A 177 -15.39 13.88 26.74
CA VAL A 177 -14.79 12.66 27.27
C VAL A 177 -13.66 13.11 28.22
N PRO A 178 -13.69 12.74 29.51
CA PRO A 178 -12.58 13.06 30.41
C PRO A 178 -11.30 12.40 29.89
N PRO A 179 -10.12 12.99 30.11
CA PRO A 179 -8.87 12.36 29.71
C PRO A 179 -8.80 10.97 30.35
N ASN A 180 -8.69 9.95 29.50
CA ASN A 180 -8.55 8.56 29.93
C ASN A 180 -7.28 8.49 30.79
N MET A 181 -7.42 8.41 32.12
CA MET A 181 -6.29 8.08 32.98
C MET A 181 -5.97 6.61 32.69
N GLN A 182 -4.99 6.36 31.82
CA GLN A 182 -4.39 5.03 31.69
C GLN A 182 -3.92 4.61 33.08
N LYS A 183 -4.41 3.46 33.53
CA LYS A 183 -3.98 2.85 34.79
C LYS A 183 -2.51 2.47 34.66
N SER A 184 -1.76 2.62 35.74
CA SER A 184 -0.37 2.17 35.76
C SER A 184 -0.31 0.64 35.71
N ARG A 185 0.81 0.08 35.26
CA ARG A 185 1.05 -1.37 35.26
C ARG A 185 0.80 -2.00 36.64
N SER A 186 1.24 -1.34 37.71
CA SER A 186 1.03 -1.83 39.08
C SER A 186 -0.44 -1.79 39.52
N GLU A 187 -1.25 -0.87 38.96
CA GLU A 187 -2.69 -0.85 39.19
C GLU A 187 -3.37 -2.00 38.45
N LEU A 188 -3.00 -2.25 37.19
CA LEU A 188 -3.52 -3.35 36.39
C LEU A 188 -3.17 -4.72 36.99
N ASP A 189 -1.93 -4.91 37.45
CA ASP A 189 -1.48 -6.16 38.07
C ASP A 189 -2.19 -6.50 39.40
N ALA A 190 -2.89 -5.54 40.00
CA ALA A 190 -3.69 -5.75 41.21
C ALA A 190 -5.16 -6.10 40.90
N GLU A 191 -5.58 -6.05 39.63
CA GLU A 191 -6.96 -6.33 39.22
C GLU A 191 -7.25 -7.85 39.16
N ASP A 192 -8.52 -8.20 39.33
CA ASP A 192 -8.98 -9.56 39.08
C ASP A 192 -8.90 -9.83 37.58
N THR A 193 -8.21 -10.90 37.19
CA THR A 193 -8.04 -11.30 35.80
C THR A 193 -9.09 -12.32 35.36
N PHE A 194 -10.04 -12.66 36.23
CA PHE A 194 -11.17 -13.56 35.95
C PHE A 194 -10.75 -14.94 35.44
N GLY A 195 -9.52 -15.38 35.75
CA GLY A 195 -8.98 -16.68 35.33
C GLY A 195 -8.33 -16.71 33.94
N VAL A 196 -8.10 -15.55 33.32
CA VAL A 196 -7.34 -15.45 32.06
C VAL A 196 -5.90 -15.92 32.27
N ASP A 197 -5.34 -16.60 31.28
CA ASP A 197 -3.97 -17.11 31.30
C ASP A 197 -2.94 -15.98 31.51
N GLU A 198 -1.96 -16.22 32.37
CA GLU A 198 -0.94 -15.24 32.77
C GLU A 198 -0.20 -14.62 31.57
N LYS A 199 0.02 -15.38 30.49
CA LYS A 199 0.68 -14.84 29.30
C LYS A 199 -0.16 -13.78 28.59
N LEU A 200 -1.47 -14.03 28.46
CA LEU A 200 -2.39 -13.09 27.84
C LEU A 200 -2.60 -11.88 28.73
N VAL A 201 -2.69 -12.08 30.05
CA VAL A 201 -2.70 -10.99 31.04
C VAL A 201 -1.47 -10.12 30.88
N ASN A 202 -0.27 -10.72 30.79
CA ASN A 202 0.97 -9.97 30.66
C ASN A 202 1.01 -9.11 29.40
N ILE A 203 0.60 -9.65 28.25
CA ILE A 203 0.50 -8.90 26.99
C ILE A 203 -0.47 -7.71 27.15
N LEU A 204 -1.68 -7.97 27.64
CA LEU A 204 -2.74 -6.97 27.75
C LEU A 204 -2.39 -5.88 28.75
N HIS A 205 -1.89 -6.23 29.93
CA HIS A 205 -1.48 -5.25 30.94
C HIS A 205 -0.25 -4.44 30.49
N SER A 206 0.66 -5.03 29.72
CA SER A 206 1.81 -4.29 29.14
C SER A 206 1.37 -3.34 28.02
N ALA A 207 0.20 -3.59 27.43
CA ALA A 207 -0.47 -2.69 26.50
C ALA A 207 -1.50 -1.78 27.19
N GLY A 208 -1.43 -1.61 28.53
CA GLY A 208 -2.32 -0.71 29.27
C GLY A 208 -3.80 -1.12 29.28
N VAL A 209 -4.12 -2.38 28.95
CA VAL A 209 -5.49 -2.88 28.82
C VAL A 209 -5.97 -3.48 30.14
N SER A 210 -7.06 -2.94 30.68
CA SER A 210 -7.78 -3.58 31.78
C SER A 210 -8.66 -4.72 31.29
N ILE A 211 -8.61 -5.86 31.98
CA ILE A 211 -9.40 -7.04 31.65
C ILE A 211 -10.65 -7.03 32.52
N ASP A 212 -11.82 -6.76 31.93
CA ASP A 212 -13.09 -6.97 32.61
C ASP A 212 -13.63 -8.39 32.34
N LYS A 213 -14.72 -8.76 33.03
CA LYS A 213 -15.30 -10.08 32.91
C LYS A 213 -15.79 -10.40 31.49
N GLU A 214 -16.35 -9.42 30.78
CA GLU A 214 -16.89 -9.61 29.42
C GLU A 214 -15.75 -9.86 28.41
N LEU A 215 -14.64 -9.15 28.55
CA LEU A 215 -13.44 -9.39 27.77
C LEU A 215 -12.80 -10.74 28.13
N ALA A 216 -12.69 -11.06 29.42
CA ALA A 216 -12.13 -12.33 29.88
C ALA A 216 -12.89 -13.54 29.31
N ASP A 217 -14.22 -13.48 29.25
CA ASP A 217 -15.07 -14.54 28.69
C ASP A 217 -14.91 -14.71 27.16
N GLN A 218 -14.38 -13.70 26.46
CA GLN A 218 -14.17 -13.71 25.00
C GLN A 218 -12.73 -14.03 24.59
N LEU A 219 -11.76 -13.78 25.46
CA LEU A 219 -10.35 -14.01 25.16
C LEU A 219 -10.09 -15.50 24.84
N PRO A 220 -9.25 -15.80 23.83
CA PRO A 220 -8.85 -17.18 23.59
C PRO A 220 -8.09 -17.73 24.79
N THR A 221 -8.08 -19.05 24.96
CA THR A 221 -7.17 -19.65 25.96
C THR A 221 -5.74 -19.68 25.41
N TRP A 222 -4.73 -19.73 26.28
CA TRP A 222 -3.35 -19.93 25.81
C TRP A 222 -3.18 -21.29 25.12
N ALA A 223 -3.96 -22.30 25.52
CA ALA A 223 -3.98 -23.60 24.85
C ALA A 223 -4.47 -23.48 23.39
N ASP A 224 -5.45 -22.62 23.12
CA ASP A 224 -5.93 -22.34 21.77
C ASP A 224 -4.82 -21.71 20.91
N VAL A 225 -4.14 -20.68 21.43
CA VAL A 225 -2.99 -20.05 20.76
C VAL A 225 -1.89 -21.08 20.47
N VAL A 226 -1.54 -21.92 21.45
CA VAL A 226 -0.53 -22.97 21.29
C VAL A 226 -0.97 -24.02 20.27
N SER A 227 -2.25 -24.35 20.20
CA SER A 227 -2.77 -25.32 19.23
C SER A 227 -2.63 -24.84 17.78
N LEU A 228 -2.73 -23.53 17.57
CA LEU A 228 -2.62 -22.90 16.25
C LEU A 228 -1.18 -22.61 15.86
N TYR A 229 -0.38 -22.10 16.81
CA TYR A 229 0.91 -21.48 16.49
C TYR A 229 2.09 -22.03 17.28
N GLY A 230 1.86 -22.88 18.28
CA GLY A 230 2.90 -23.37 19.18
C GLY A 230 3.19 -22.42 20.35
N ASP A 231 4.10 -22.81 21.24
CA ASP A 231 4.38 -22.11 22.50
C ASP A 231 5.52 -21.09 22.42
N LYS A 232 6.20 -21.02 21.26
CA LYS A 232 7.39 -20.21 21.02
C LYS A 232 7.31 -19.49 19.67
N PRO A 233 7.91 -18.30 19.56
CA PRO A 233 7.97 -17.59 18.30
C PRO A 233 8.87 -18.31 17.29
N ILE A 234 8.56 -18.13 16.01
CA ILE A 234 9.36 -18.60 14.89
C ILE A 234 10.01 -17.40 14.21
N VAL A 235 11.34 -17.36 14.24
CA VAL A 235 12.16 -16.37 13.53
C VAL A 235 13.25 -17.09 12.74
N TYR A 236 13.08 -17.13 11.42
CA TYR A 236 14.08 -17.67 10.49
C TYR A 236 15.08 -16.59 10.04
N GLY A 237 16.26 -17.02 9.62
CA GLY A 237 17.30 -16.14 9.08
C GLY A 237 18.22 -15.53 10.14
N LEU A 238 18.12 -15.94 11.41
CA LEU A 238 18.96 -15.43 12.51
C LEU A 238 20.46 -15.68 12.25
N GLU A 239 20.80 -16.74 11.53
CA GLU A 239 22.16 -17.04 11.08
C GLU A 239 22.73 -15.98 10.12
N THR A 240 21.87 -15.20 9.46
CA THR A 240 22.27 -14.13 8.52
C THR A 240 22.62 -12.83 9.24
N CYS A 241 22.29 -12.69 10.53
CA CYS A 241 22.50 -11.48 11.31
C CYS A 241 23.99 -11.10 11.46
N GLU A 242 24.85 -12.05 11.82
CA GLU A 242 26.30 -11.78 11.92
C GLU A 242 26.92 -11.45 10.55
N PRO A 243 26.69 -12.23 9.47
CA PRO A 243 27.07 -11.83 8.12
C PRO A 243 26.63 -10.41 7.74
N TYR A 244 25.37 -10.05 8.02
CA TYR A 244 24.86 -8.70 7.76
C TYR A 244 25.64 -7.63 8.54
N ARG A 245 25.84 -7.81 9.84
CA ARG A 245 26.58 -6.83 10.67
C ARG A 245 28.04 -6.66 10.24
N ARG A 246 28.65 -7.69 9.64
CA ARG A 246 30.01 -7.62 9.05
C ARG A 246 30.02 -6.92 7.70
N MET A 247 28.99 -7.13 6.88
CA MET A 247 28.86 -6.55 5.55
C MET A 247 28.51 -5.05 5.60
N VAL A 248 27.63 -4.66 6.53
CA VAL A 248 27.06 -3.31 6.61
C VAL A 248 27.65 -2.56 7.80
N LYS A 249 28.28 -1.41 7.50
CA LYS A 249 28.84 -0.52 8.53
C LYS A 249 27.75 -0.06 9.50
N PRO A 250 28.02 0.05 10.81
CA PRO A 250 27.02 0.43 11.82
C PRO A 250 26.19 1.67 11.44
N GLU A 251 26.82 2.72 10.90
CA GLU A 251 26.16 3.96 10.48
C GLU A 251 25.24 3.85 9.25
N ASN A 252 25.25 2.70 8.57
CA ASN A 252 24.42 2.38 7.42
C ASN A 252 23.36 1.34 7.72
N ARG A 253 23.37 0.72 8.91
CA ARG A 253 22.44 -0.37 9.20
C ARG A 253 21.01 0.15 9.27
N MET A 254 20.13 -0.58 8.62
CA MET A 254 18.71 -0.26 8.52
C MET A 254 17.91 -1.55 8.57
N ILE A 255 16.76 -1.51 9.23
CA ILE A 255 15.84 -2.64 9.33
C ILE A 255 14.42 -2.15 9.11
N GLY A 256 13.57 -3.00 8.55
CA GLY A 256 12.15 -2.70 8.43
C GLY A 256 11.36 -3.80 7.75
N PRO A 257 10.04 -3.64 7.66
CA PRO A 257 9.15 -4.71 7.28
C PRO A 257 9.14 -4.94 5.77
N ALA A 258 8.96 -6.21 5.41
CA ALA A 258 8.45 -6.71 4.14
C ALA A 258 7.28 -7.66 4.42
N GLY A 259 6.36 -7.83 3.48
CA GLY A 259 5.20 -8.70 3.67
C GLY A 259 4.10 -8.39 2.67
N MET A 260 3.25 -9.36 2.35
CA MET A 260 2.05 -9.11 1.57
C MET A 260 1.14 -8.05 2.22
N PHE A 261 0.15 -7.56 1.48
CA PHE A 261 -0.93 -6.80 2.09
C PHE A 261 -1.56 -7.62 3.23
N ASN A 262 -2.03 -6.95 4.29
CA ASN A 262 -2.68 -7.58 5.46
C ASN A 262 -1.84 -8.56 6.32
N THR A 263 -0.51 -8.48 6.29
CA THR A 263 0.36 -9.33 7.14
C THR A 263 0.90 -8.62 8.39
N GLY A 264 0.38 -7.43 8.72
CA GLY A 264 0.81 -6.70 9.92
C GLY A 264 2.13 -5.93 9.79
N THR A 265 2.59 -5.61 8.56
CA THR A 265 3.83 -4.85 8.35
C THR A 265 3.90 -3.50 9.08
N ASN A 266 2.77 -2.87 9.37
CA ASN A 266 2.74 -1.64 10.15
C ASN A 266 2.97 -1.87 11.64
N LEU A 267 2.40 -2.96 12.19
CA LEU A 267 2.61 -3.35 13.58
C LEU A 267 4.10 -3.58 13.84
N LEU A 268 4.75 -4.35 12.97
CA LEU A 268 6.21 -4.57 13.06
C LEU A 268 7.01 -3.27 13.00
N TYR A 269 6.65 -2.35 12.11
CA TYR A 269 7.36 -1.07 12.03
C TYR A 269 7.25 -0.28 13.34
N GLN A 270 6.06 -0.23 13.93
CA GLN A 270 5.85 0.50 15.18
C GLN A 270 6.57 -0.18 16.34
N LEU A 271 6.44 -1.50 16.49
CA LEU A 271 7.17 -2.26 17.49
C LEU A 271 8.68 -2.02 17.41
N LEU A 272 9.25 -2.06 16.20
CA LEU A 272 10.67 -1.73 16.00
C LEU A 272 10.99 -0.27 16.35
N THR A 273 10.12 0.68 16.00
CA THR A 273 10.38 2.11 16.20
C THR A 273 10.37 2.51 17.68
N GLU A 274 9.46 1.94 18.47
CA GLU A 274 9.35 2.23 19.90
C GLU A 274 10.39 1.46 20.72
N ASN A 275 10.75 0.24 20.31
CA ASN A 275 11.54 -0.68 21.15
C ASN A 275 12.98 -0.92 20.69
N CYS A 276 13.40 -0.38 19.55
CA CYS A 276 14.74 -0.61 19.01
C CYS A 276 15.43 0.69 18.58
N ASP A 277 16.71 0.80 18.93
CA ASP A 277 17.58 1.88 18.47
C ASP A 277 18.87 1.37 17.84
N ILE A 278 19.32 1.99 16.75
CA ILE A 278 20.67 1.80 16.19
C ILE A 278 21.42 3.13 16.35
N PRO A 279 22.10 3.37 17.50
CA PRO A 279 22.69 4.67 17.82
C PRO A 279 23.63 5.22 16.74
N GLU A 280 24.38 4.34 16.07
CA GLU A 280 25.34 4.72 15.02
C GLU A 280 24.65 5.28 13.77
N ALA A 281 23.40 4.88 13.50
CA ALA A 281 22.62 5.34 12.35
C ALA A 281 22.12 6.79 12.50
N HIS A 282 22.20 7.39 13.70
CA HIS A 282 21.69 8.74 13.98
C HIS A 282 22.43 9.85 13.25
N LYS A 283 23.66 9.58 12.78
CA LYS A 283 24.58 10.60 12.25
C LYS A 283 24.24 11.07 10.83
N LYS A 284 23.33 10.40 10.10
CA LYS A 284 22.99 10.76 8.72
C LYS A 284 21.68 11.56 8.61
N ARG A 285 21.78 12.75 8.01
CA ARG A 285 20.73 13.77 7.84
C ARG A 285 19.66 13.46 6.76
N ARG A 286 19.46 12.19 6.41
CA ARG A 286 18.43 11.82 5.42
C ARG A 286 17.32 11.10 6.15
N GLU A 287 16.19 11.79 6.26
CA GLU A 287 14.94 11.16 6.64
C GLU A 287 14.72 9.91 5.79
N PRO A 288 14.14 8.85 6.39
CA PRO A 288 13.32 8.95 7.59
C PRO A 288 13.75 8.07 8.78
N ARG A 289 14.06 8.80 9.86
CA ARG A 289 14.33 8.45 11.26
C ARG A 289 15.73 7.93 11.63
N ARG A 290 16.23 8.55 12.70
CA ARG A 290 17.61 8.57 13.19
C ARG A 290 18.04 7.22 13.76
N ASN A 291 17.11 6.38 14.20
CA ASN A 291 17.36 5.12 14.89
C ASN A 291 17.58 3.91 13.96
N GLY A 292 17.67 4.11 12.64
CA GLY A 292 17.88 3.01 11.68
C GLY A 292 16.62 2.15 11.40
N MET A 293 15.51 2.39 12.08
CA MET A 293 14.22 1.75 11.80
C MET A 293 13.55 2.40 10.58
N ARG A 294 13.00 1.59 9.67
CA ARG A 294 12.43 2.04 8.40
C ARG A 294 11.03 1.47 8.20
N TRP A 295 10.14 2.29 7.63
CA TRP A 295 8.74 1.94 7.37
C TRP A 295 8.55 0.74 6.44
N GLN A 296 9.51 0.53 5.53
CA GLN A 296 9.48 -0.54 4.54
C GLN A 296 10.86 -0.78 3.95
N VAL A 297 11.04 -1.95 3.34
CA VAL A 297 12.15 -2.19 2.41
C VAL A 297 12.20 -1.14 1.29
N PRO A 298 13.39 -0.79 0.77
CA PRO A 298 13.54 0.32 -0.17
C PRO A 298 12.85 0.14 -1.52
N TRP A 299 12.54 -1.09 -1.91
CA TRP A 299 11.80 -1.41 -3.14
C TRP A 299 10.29 -1.58 -2.91
N GLY A 300 9.79 -1.30 -1.71
CA GLY A 300 8.37 -1.36 -1.33
C GLY A 300 8.01 -2.70 -0.69
N LYS A 301 7.42 -2.66 0.51
CA LYS A 301 7.22 -3.84 1.38
C LYS A 301 6.31 -4.93 0.83
N HIS A 302 5.37 -4.59 -0.06
CA HIS A 302 4.44 -5.55 -0.65
C HIS A 302 4.97 -6.19 -1.94
N ASN A 303 6.09 -5.70 -2.46
CA ASN A 303 6.63 -6.15 -3.73
C ASN A 303 7.56 -7.37 -3.56
N PRO A 304 7.45 -8.39 -4.43
CA PRO A 304 8.35 -9.54 -4.39
C PRO A 304 9.81 -9.16 -4.66
N PRO A 305 10.78 -9.79 -3.98
CA PRO A 305 12.18 -9.40 -4.05
C PRO A 305 12.80 -9.66 -5.43
N THR A 306 12.51 -10.79 -6.09
CA THR A 306 13.11 -11.20 -7.38
C THR A 306 12.85 -10.20 -8.50
N THR A 307 11.65 -9.61 -8.49
CA THR A 307 11.18 -8.69 -9.54
C THR A 307 11.42 -7.23 -9.20
N HIS A 308 11.61 -6.86 -7.92
CA HIS A 308 11.63 -5.46 -7.51
C HIS A 308 12.91 -5.01 -6.77
N ARG A 309 13.62 -5.89 -6.08
CA ARG A 309 14.89 -5.51 -5.44
C ARG A 309 15.88 -5.07 -6.52
N PHE A 310 16.47 -3.89 -6.36
CA PHE A 310 17.29 -3.15 -7.34
C PHE A 310 16.63 -2.70 -8.63
N LYS A 311 15.39 -3.12 -8.91
CA LYS A 311 14.63 -2.73 -10.12
C LYS A 311 13.58 -1.66 -9.81
N ASN A 312 13.15 -1.56 -8.56
CA ASN A 312 12.22 -0.56 -8.08
C ASN A 312 12.80 0.23 -6.89
N ILE A 313 12.49 1.52 -6.85
CA ILE A 313 12.72 2.39 -5.70
C ILE A 313 11.36 2.87 -5.23
N ALA A 314 10.97 2.50 -4.01
CA ALA A 314 9.71 2.94 -3.44
C ALA A 314 9.66 4.48 -3.40
N LYS A 315 8.59 5.04 -3.99
CA LYS A 315 8.36 6.50 -4.07
C LYS A 315 8.50 7.17 -2.70
N ALA A 316 8.02 6.48 -1.66
CA ALA A 316 8.13 6.92 -0.29
C ALA A 316 9.19 6.07 0.44
N TRP A 317 10.11 6.71 1.16
CA TRP A 317 11.07 6.06 2.07
C TRP A 317 12.09 5.12 1.40
N GLY A 318 12.10 4.99 0.06
CA GLY A 318 13.10 4.18 -0.67
C GLY A 318 14.27 4.97 -1.27
N ARG A 319 14.06 6.26 -1.60
CA ARG A 319 15.07 7.08 -2.30
C ARG A 319 16.32 7.30 -1.45
N GLY A 320 17.49 7.09 -2.06
CA GLY A 320 18.79 7.35 -1.43
C GLY A 320 19.23 6.30 -0.42
N ILE A 321 18.53 5.17 -0.34
CA ILE A 321 18.93 3.99 0.44
C ILE A 321 19.60 2.99 -0.49
N LYS A 322 20.80 2.55 -0.12
CA LYS A 322 21.45 1.41 -0.77
C LYS A 322 20.74 0.14 -0.31
N GLN A 323 20.11 -0.58 -1.23
CA GLN A 323 19.23 -1.71 -0.88
C GLN A 323 19.99 -2.92 -0.30
N ASP A 324 21.31 -3.00 -0.47
CA ASP A 324 22.19 -3.99 0.20
C ASP A 324 22.44 -3.69 1.67
N ASP A 325 22.29 -2.44 2.09
CA ASP A 325 22.55 -2.04 3.46
C ASP A 325 21.31 -2.28 4.35
N PHE A 326 20.20 -2.76 3.77
CA PHE A 326 18.91 -2.95 4.44
C PHE A 326 18.70 -4.41 4.86
N MET A 327 18.26 -4.64 6.10
CA MET A 327 17.80 -5.93 6.63
C MET A 327 16.27 -6.00 6.58
N PRO A 328 15.66 -6.79 5.67
CA PRO A 328 14.23 -7.01 5.69
C PRO A 328 13.83 -7.93 6.85
N VAL A 329 12.70 -7.60 7.47
CA VAL A 329 11.98 -8.53 8.34
C VAL A 329 10.66 -8.84 7.64
N VAL A 330 10.59 -10.03 7.06
CA VAL A 330 9.47 -10.52 6.26
C VAL A 330 8.40 -11.05 7.20
N LEU A 331 7.18 -10.57 7.02
CA LEU A 331 6.01 -11.08 7.73
C LEU A 331 5.23 -12.06 6.88
N ILE A 332 5.15 -13.27 7.40
CA ILE A 332 4.19 -14.29 6.99
C ILE A 332 3.00 -14.30 7.94
N LYS A 333 1.81 -14.60 7.44
CA LYS A 333 0.58 -14.75 8.24
C LYS A 333 -0.06 -16.08 7.89
N ASP A 334 -0.78 -16.69 8.82
CA ASP A 334 -1.55 -17.90 8.57
C ASP A 334 -2.39 -17.72 7.28
N PRO A 335 -2.26 -18.61 6.28
CA PRO A 335 -2.88 -18.39 4.97
C PRO A 335 -4.39 -18.20 5.06
N TYR A 336 -5.07 -18.91 5.96
CA TYR A 336 -6.53 -18.87 6.08
C TYR A 336 -6.99 -17.54 6.68
N THR A 337 -6.34 -17.11 7.76
CA THR A 337 -6.68 -15.83 8.39
C THR A 337 -6.20 -14.63 7.56
N TRP A 338 -5.13 -14.79 6.78
CA TRP A 338 -4.68 -13.81 5.80
C TRP A 338 -5.70 -13.63 4.68
N MET A 339 -6.21 -14.71 4.12
CA MET A 339 -7.27 -14.68 3.10
C MET A 339 -8.54 -14.01 3.64
N ALA A 340 -8.98 -14.34 4.85
CA ALA A 340 -10.07 -13.63 5.52
C ALA A 340 -9.79 -12.13 5.69
N SER A 341 -8.53 -11.73 5.86
CA SER A 341 -8.13 -10.32 5.90
C SER A 341 -8.21 -9.65 4.53
N GLN A 342 -7.91 -10.37 3.44
CA GLN A 342 -8.10 -9.88 2.07
C GLN A 342 -9.58 -9.64 1.77
N CYS A 343 -10.47 -10.51 2.24
CA CYS A 343 -11.93 -10.33 2.11
C CYS A 343 -12.42 -9.02 2.73
N ARG A 344 -11.81 -8.57 3.83
CA ARG A 344 -12.15 -7.29 4.47
C ARG A 344 -11.54 -6.11 3.71
N HIS A 345 -10.29 -6.24 3.26
CA HIS A 345 -9.58 -5.18 2.55
C HIS A 345 -8.67 -5.77 1.47
N LYS A 346 -9.13 -5.72 0.22
CA LYS A 346 -8.45 -6.30 -0.95
C LYS A 346 -7.19 -5.54 -1.40
N TYR A 347 -7.07 -4.25 -1.05
CA TYR A 347 -6.01 -3.35 -1.53
C TYR A 347 -5.80 -3.44 -3.05
N ALA A 348 -4.64 -3.95 -3.48
CA ALA A 348 -4.23 -4.06 -4.87
C ALA A 348 -4.42 -5.49 -5.43
N THR A 349 -5.20 -6.31 -4.74
CA THR A 349 -5.57 -7.68 -5.10
C THR A 349 -6.98 -7.67 -5.66
N PHE A 350 -7.20 -8.31 -6.81
CA PHE A 350 -8.47 -8.30 -7.55
C PHE A 350 -8.88 -9.72 -7.91
N TRP A 351 -10.02 -10.18 -7.40
CA TRP A 351 -10.62 -11.48 -7.71
C TRP A 351 -12.13 -11.44 -7.46
N GLY A 352 -12.87 -12.34 -8.11
CA GLY A 352 -14.31 -12.45 -7.90
C GLY A 352 -14.61 -13.07 -6.54
N HIS A 353 -15.45 -12.41 -5.74
CA HIS A 353 -16.01 -12.92 -4.48
C HIS A 353 -17.25 -12.09 -4.11
N ASP A 354 -18.03 -12.56 -3.15
CA ASP A 354 -19.11 -11.79 -2.54
C ASP A 354 -19.04 -11.89 -1.01
N LYS A 355 -20.05 -11.32 -0.32
CA LYS A 355 -20.08 -11.25 1.14
C LYS A 355 -20.22 -12.62 1.79
N ASP A 356 -20.86 -13.56 1.12
CA ASP A 356 -21.19 -14.88 1.64
C ASP A 356 -20.13 -15.91 1.21
N HIS A 357 -19.42 -15.65 0.10
CA HIS A 357 -18.41 -16.52 -0.48
C HIS A 357 -17.08 -15.77 -0.64
N CYS A 358 -16.32 -15.69 0.45
CA CYS A 358 -14.95 -15.21 0.46
C CYS A 358 -14.12 -16.06 1.45
N PRO A 359 -12.99 -16.66 1.03
CA PRO A 359 -12.09 -16.19 -0.04
C PRO A 359 -12.43 -16.60 -1.47
N ASN A 360 -13.39 -17.52 -1.67
CA ASN A 360 -13.74 -18.04 -3.00
C ASN A 360 -12.49 -18.57 -3.73
N LEU A 361 -11.82 -19.59 -3.20
CA LEU A 361 -10.66 -20.21 -3.86
C LEU A 361 -11.08 -20.95 -5.13
N ILE A 362 -12.25 -21.56 -5.11
CA ILE A 362 -12.91 -22.17 -6.26
C ILE A 362 -14.16 -21.38 -6.59
N ARG A 363 -14.36 -21.06 -7.88
CA ARG A 363 -15.52 -20.29 -8.35
C ARG A 363 -16.83 -20.96 -7.92
N TRP A 364 -17.51 -20.36 -6.94
CA TRP A 364 -18.72 -20.94 -6.36
C TRP A 364 -19.87 -21.10 -7.38
N MET A 365 -19.95 -20.22 -8.38
CA MET A 365 -20.96 -20.28 -9.45
C MET A 365 -20.78 -21.46 -10.41
N VAL A 366 -19.61 -22.10 -10.41
CA VAL A 366 -19.33 -23.29 -11.22
C VAL A 366 -19.36 -24.51 -10.32
N THR A 367 -20.44 -25.27 -10.37
CA THR A 367 -20.68 -26.41 -9.47
C THR A 367 -20.26 -27.75 -10.05
N THR A 368 -19.96 -27.82 -11.35
CA THR A 368 -19.69 -29.08 -12.07
C THR A 368 -18.23 -29.52 -11.97
N HIS A 369 -17.28 -28.61 -11.82
CA HIS A 369 -15.86 -28.91 -11.65
C HIS A 369 -15.16 -27.79 -10.86
N ALA A 370 -13.96 -28.08 -10.35
CA ALA A 370 -13.19 -27.15 -9.53
C ALA A 370 -12.38 -26.16 -10.39
N ILE A 371 -13.00 -25.04 -10.80
CA ILE A 371 -12.27 -23.94 -11.44
C ILE A 371 -11.72 -22.98 -10.37
N PRO A 372 -10.39 -22.75 -10.30
CA PRO A 372 -9.81 -21.74 -9.43
C PRO A 372 -10.34 -20.32 -9.69
N SER A 373 -10.53 -19.54 -8.64
CA SER A 373 -10.84 -18.12 -8.76
C SER A 373 -9.58 -17.30 -8.92
N GLU A 374 -9.20 -17.07 -10.18
CA GLU A 374 -8.01 -16.32 -10.55
C GLU A 374 -7.91 -14.96 -9.85
N VAL A 375 -6.68 -14.59 -9.51
CA VAL A 375 -6.36 -13.37 -8.77
C VAL A 375 -5.35 -12.54 -9.54
N ARG A 376 -5.66 -11.26 -9.74
CA ARG A 376 -4.70 -10.27 -10.25
C ARG A 376 -4.16 -9.45 -9.09
N VAL A 377 -2.85 -9.31 -9.00
CA VAL A 377 -2.19 -8.45 -8.01
C VAL A 377 -1.41 -7.36 -8.72
N LYS A 378 -1.69 -6.10 -8.39
CA LYS A 378 -0.94 -4.95 -8.90
C LYS A 378 0.25 -4.66 -7.98
N PHE A 379 1.45 -5.03 -8.43
CA PHE A 379 2.71 -4.60 -7.83
C PHE A 379 3.19 -3.28 -8.44
N ALA A 380 4.32 -2.76 -7.94
CA ALA A 380 4.83 -1.47 -8.39
C ALA A 380 5.25 -1.45 -9.86
N LEU A 381 5.81 -2.55 -10.38
CA LEU A 381 6.30 -2.63 -11.77
C LEU A 381 5.41 -3.46 -12.69
N VAL A 382 4.57 -4.34 -12.15
CA VAL A 382 3.84 -5.34 -12.96
C VAL A 382 2.50 -5.69 -12.32
N MET A 383 1.53 -6.05 -13.16
CA MET A 383 0.33 -6.77 -12.74
C MET A 383 0.58 -8.27 -12.95
N LYS A 384 0.45 -9.07 -11.90
CA LYS A 384 0.70 -10.52 -11.96
C LYS A 384 -0.61 -11.28 -11.74
N LEU A 385 -0.82 -12.31 -12.56
CA LEU A 385 -1.94 -13.25 -12.44
C LEU A 385 -1.52 -14.46 -11.61
N TYR A 386 -2.44 -14.98 -10.81
CA TYR A 386 -2.30 -16.15 -9.96
C TYR A 386 -3.56 -17.01 -10.07
N GLU A 387 -3.42 -18.32 -9.85
CA GLU A 387 -4.56 -19.25 -9.98
C GLU A 387 -5.66 -18.99 -8.93
N SER A 388 -5.26 -18.63 -7.71
CA SER A 388 -6.17 -18.36 -6.59
C SER A 388 -5.49 -17.49 -5.53
N LEU A 389 -6.23 -17.03 -4.52
CA LEU A 389 -5.63 -16.31 -3.39
C LEU A 389 -4.59 -17.15 -2.66
N LEU A 390 -4.80 -18.46 -2.58
CA LEU A 390 -3.84 -19.38 -1.99
C LEU A 390 -2.54 -19.46 -2.81
N ASP A 391 -2.65 -19.44 -4.14
CA ASP A 391 -1.48 -19.40 -5.01
C ASP A 391 -0.69 -18.09 -4.87
N VAL A 392 -1.37 -16.95 -4.67
CA VAL A 392 -0.69 -15.68 -4.30
C VAL A 392 0.15 -15.87 -3.04
N TRP A 393 -0.43 -16.47 -1.99
CA TRP A 393 0.27 -16.71 -0.72
C TRP A 393 1.48 -17.62 -0.92
N ASN A 394 1.30 -18.78 -1.58
CA ASN A 394 2.38 -19.73 -1.86
C ASN A 394 3.53 -19.06 -2.61
N LYS A 395 3.24 -18.48 -3.78
CA LYS A 395 4.25 -17.96 -4.71
C LYS A 395 4.99 -16.75 -4.14
N TRP A 396 4.29 -15.88 -3.42
CA TRP A 396 4.95 -14.70 -2.83
C TRP A 396 5.97 -15.09 -1.76
N TYR A 397 5.67 -16.08 -0.91
CA TYR A 397 6.61 -16.55 0.10
C TYR A 397 7.69 -17.47 -0.46
N GLU A 398 7.40 -18.31 -1.46
CA GLU A 398 8.40 -19.07 -2.21
C GLU A 398 9.49 -18.15 -2.78
N GLU A 399 9.11 -16.98 -3.31
CA GLU A 399 10.08 -16.00 -3.80
C GLU A 399 11.00 -15.48 -2.68
N TRP A 400 10.55 -15.38 -1.42
CA TRP A 400 11.39 -14.99 -0.29
C TRP A 400 12.29 -16.12 0.20
N GLU A 401 11.76 -17.35 0.29
CA GLU A 401 12.55 -18.53 0.66
C GLU A 401 13.73 -18.78 -0.29
N ALA A 402 13.58 -18.41 -1.56
CA ALA A 402 14.64 -18.51 -2.55
C ALA A 402 15.77 -17.47 -2.41
N GLN A 403 15.59 -16.43 -1.58
CA GLN A 403 16.56 -15.34 -1.46
C GLN A 403 17.76 -15.72 -0.59
N THR A 404 18.95 -15.38 -1.07
CA THR A 404 20.22 -15.66 -0.37
C THR A 404 20.80 -14.44 0.36
N PHE A 405 20.23 -13.26 0.14
CA PHE A 405 20.65 -12.05 0.87
C PHE A 405 20.08 -12.07 2.30
N PRO A 406 20.75 -11.41 3.26
CA PRO A 406 20.30 -11.41 4.66
C PRO A 406 18.89 -10.84 4.83
N HIS A 407 18.02 -11.61 5.47
CA HIS A 407 16.68 -11.22 5.89
C HIS A 407 16.25 -12.10 7.06
N LEU A 408 15.29 -11.60 7.83
CA LEU A 408 14.55 -12.41 8.80
C LEU A 408 13.15 -12.70 8.26
N THR A 409 12.58 -13.84 8.65
CA THR A 409 11.15 -14.12 8.42
C THR A 409 10.50 -14.56 9.72
N THR A 410 9.35 -13.95 10.05
CA THR A 410 8.58 -14.28 11.26
C THR A 410 7.09 -14.17 10.98
N ARG A 411 6.27 -14.71 11.90
CA ARG A 411 4.81 -14.73 11.76
C ARG A 411 4.19 -13.46 12.30
N PHE A 412 3.08 -13.04 11.71
CA PHE A 412 2.25 -11.98 12.26
C PHE A 412 1.74 -12.35 13.66
N GLU A 413 1.38 -13.62 13.85
CA GLU A 413 0.88 -14.15 15.10
C GLU A 413 1.95 -14.17 16.19
N ASP A 414 3.23 -14.34 15.83
CA ASP A 414 4.33 -14.19 16.77
C ASP A 414 4.55 -12.75 17.21
N LEU A 415 4.26 -11.76 16.35
CA LEU A 415 4.25 -10.35 16.80
C LEU A 415 3.12 -10.07 17.78
N LEU A 416 2.01 -10.79 17.65
CA LEU A 416 0.82 -10.62 18.48
C LEU A 416 1.02 -11.25 19.87
N PHE A 417 1.52 -12.49 19.92
CA PHE A 417 1.60 -13.27 21.16
C PHE A 417 3.01 -13.34 21.77
N HIS A 418 4.05 -12.98 21.01
CA HIS A 418 5.45 -12.99 21.41
C HIS A 418 6.19 -11.71 20.98
N GLY A 419 5.46 -10.58 20.92
CA GLY A 419 5.94 -9.32 20.35
C GLY A 419 7.28 -8.84 20.91
N GLU A 420 7.49 -8.95 22.23
CA GLU A 420 8.75 -8.58 22.88
C GLU A 420 9.93 -9.42 22.37
N GLU A 421 9.78 -10.75 22.40
CA GLU A 421 10.83 -11.69 21.98
C GLU A 421 11.20 -11.48 20.50
N VAL A 422 10.20 -11.36 19.62
CA VAL A 422 10.42 -11.18 18.18
C VAL A 422 11.09 -9.84 17.89
N THR A 423 10.61 -8.76 18.51
CA THR A 423 11.17 -7.42 18.30
C THR A 423 12.60 -7.32 18.80
N LYS A 424 12.89 -7.94 19.95
CA LYS A 424 14.23 -8.04 20.50
C LYS A 424 15.18 -8.79 19.57
N MET A 425 14.79 -9.98 19.10
CA MET A 425 15.58 -10.76 18.15
C MET A 425 15.88 -9.97 16.87
N ALA A 426 14.89 -9.28 16.31
CA ALA A 426 15.07 -8.43 15.14
C ALA A 426 16.01 -7.23 15.40
N CYS A 427 15.88 -6.59 16.56
CA CYS A 427 16.72 -5.46 16.95
C CYS A 427 18.19 -5.88 17.12
N GLU A 428 18.44 -6.94 17.87
CA GLU A 428 19.78 -7.49 18.10
C GLU A 428 20.41 -8.00 16.79
N CYS A 429 19.61 -8.51 15.85
CA CYS A 429 20.08 -8.98 14.55
C CYS A 429 20.88 -7.91 13.79
N VAL A 430 20.41 -6.66 13.81
CA VAL A 430 21.09 -5.54 13.15
C VAL A 430 22.10 -4.83 14.05
N GLY A 431 22.31 -5.33 15.27
CA GLY A 431 23.20 -4.74 16.27
C GLY A 431 22.63 -3.47 16.87
N GLY A 432 21.30 -3.37 16.93
CA GLY A 432 20.62 -2.34 17.70
C GLY A 432 20.65 -2.62 19.20
N VAL A 433 20.22 -1.62 19.96
CA VAL A 433 19.98 -1.66 21.39
C VAL A 433 18.47 -1.76 21.60
N PHE A 434 18.04 -2.84 22.23
CA PHE A 434 16.65 -3.04 22.61
C PHE A 434 16.35 -2.31 23.92
N THR A 435 15.13 -1.79 24.07
CA THR A 435 14.68 -1.14 25.31
C THR A 435 14.61 -2.13 26.49
N ASP A 436 14.77 -1.63 27.71
CA ASP A 436 14.57 -2.42 28.94
C ASP A 436 13.08 -2.51 29.32
N GLU A 437 12.25 -1.58 28.83
CA GLU A 437 10.80 -1.53 29.04
C GLU A 437 10.12 -1.65 27.68
N PHE A 438 9.56 -2.81 27.38
CA PHE A 438 8.90 -3.07 26.11
C PHE A 438 7.53 -2.40 26.04
N GLU A 439 7.33 -1.57 25.02
CA GLU A 439 6.08 -0.90 24.72
C GLU A 439 5.33 -1.66 23.62
N TYR A 440 4.13 -2.13 23.97
CA TYR A 440 3.19 -2.67 22.99
C TYR A 440 2.51 -1.53 22.22
N VAL A 441 2.12 -1.83 20.99
CA VAL A 441 1.24 -0.94 20.21
C VAL A 441 -0.19 -1.15 20.69
N GLU A 442 -0.70 -0.22 21.50
CA GLU A 442 -2.07 -0.29 22.06
C GLU A 442 -3.14 -0.01 20.99
N ASP A 443 -2.89 1.00 20.15
CA ASP A 443 -3.83 1.47 19.14
C ASP A 443 -3.75 0.63 17.85
N SER A 444 -4.70 0.82 16.91
CA SER A 444 -4.48 0.31 15.55
C SER A 444 -3.11 0.79 15.06
N ALA A 445 -2.32 -0.07 14.42
CA ALA A 445 -0.96 0.25 13.97
C ALA A 445 -0.89 1.34 12.85
N LYS A 446 -1.98 2.07 12.68
CA LYS A 446 -2.31 3.13 11.73
C LYS A 446 -3.01 4.33 12.41
N ALA A 447 -3.04 4.40 13.75
CA ALA A 447 -3.81 5.36 14.55
C ALA A 447 -3.35 6.82 14.48
N ASP A 448 -2.16 7.09 13.92
CA ASP A 448 -1.61 8.44 13.83
C ASP A 448 -2.49 9.43 13.03
N ARG A 449 -3.56 8.98 12.36
CA ARG A 449 -4.46 9.82 11.53
C ARG A 449 -5.94 9.36 11.47
N GLY A 450 -6.58 9.07 12.60
CA GLY A 450 -8.03 8.82 12.61
C GLY A 450 -8.63 8.50 13.99
N VAL A 451 -9.96 8.55 14.10
CA VAL A 451 -10.82 8.59 15.31
C VAL A 451 -10.81 7.30 16.17
N HIS A 452 -9.72 6.52 16.16
CA HIS A 452 -9.61 5.27 16.90
C HIS A 452 -8.33 5.23 17.75
N LYS A 453 -8.37 5.93 18.89
CA LYS A 453 -7.44 5.75 20.02
C LYS A 453 -8.04 4.73 21.00
N GLY A 454 -7.25 3.77 21.44
CA GLY A 454 -7.51 2.76 22.46
C GLY A 454 -7.16 1.33 22.02
N ALA A 455 -6.80 0.51 23.01
CA ALA A 455 -6.59 -0.96 23.10
C ALA A 455 -7.41 -1.91 22.19
N ASN A 456 -8.37 -1.38 21.45
CA ASN A 456 -9.25 -2.11 20.54
C ASN A 456 -8.49 -2.76 19.37
N GLY A 457 -7.31 -2.27 18.98
CA GLY A 457 -6.54 -2.87 17.88
C GLY A 457 -5.96 -4.23 18.27
N LEU A 458 -5.19 -4.25 19.35
CA LEU A 458 -4.55 -5.44 19.90
C LEU A 458 -5.58 -6.48 20.35
N VAL A 459 -6.58 -6.06 21.15
CA VAL A 459 -7.61 -6.96 21.66
C VAL A 459 -8.39 -7.62 20.51
N LYS A 460 -8.84 -6.85 19.50
CA LYS A 460 -9.54 -7.42 18.35
C LYS A 460 -8.67 -8.40 17.57
N ALA A 461 -7.38 -8.13 17.43
CA ALA A 461 -6.46 -9.05 16.79
C ALA A 461 -6.34 -10.35 17.62
N MET A 462 -6.16 -10.27 18.94
CA MET A 462 -6.08 -11.47 19.79
C MET A 462 -7.37 -12.31 19.72
N LEU A 463 -8.53 -11.66 19.77
CA LEU A 463 -9.84 -12.32 19.64
C LEU A 463 -10.07 -12.96 18.26
N GLN A 464 -9.50 -12.38 17.20
CA GLN A 464 -9.66 -12.88 15.84
C GLN A 464 -8.69 -14.02 15.53
N TYR A 465 -7.42 -13.87 15.94
CA TYR A 465 -6.34 -14.77 15.51
C TYR A 465 -5.99 -15.82 16.54
N GLY A 466 -6.32 -15.62 17.83
CA GLY A 466 -6.12 -16.65 18.85
C GLY A 466 -7.25 -17.67 18.95
N ASP A 467 -8.35 -17.47 18.22
CA ASP A 467 -9.53 -18.34 18.25
C ASP A 467 -9.53 -19.32 17.05
N PRO A 468 -9.32 -20.64 17.28
CA PRO A 468 -9.30 -21.64 16.23
C PRO A 468 -10.60 -21.72 15.44
N SER A 469 -11.73 -21.37 16.05
CA SER A 469 -13.04 -21.44 15.40
C SER A 469 -13.20 -20.41 14.28
N LYS A 470 -12.49 -19.28 14.37
CA LYS A 470 -12.53 -18.19 13.39
C LYS A 470 -11.54 -18.34 12.26
N ARG A 471 -10.66 -19.34 12.32
CA ARG A 471 -9.55 -19.51 11.38
C ARG A 471 -10.01 -19.72 9.94
N LEU A 472 -11.13 -20.42 9.77
CA LEU A 472 -11.68 -20.83 8.49
C LEU A 472 -13.01 -20.12 8.17
N ASP A 473 -13.29 -19.00 8.84
CA ASP A 473 -14.50 -18.20 8.57
C ASP A 473 -14.57 -17.84 7.07
N GLY A 474 -15.72 -18.14 6.45
CA GLY A 474 -15.99 -17.87 5.03
C GLY A 474 -15.52 -18.95 4.04
N PHE A 475 -14.78 -19.97 4.49
CA PHE A 475 -14.37 -21.09 3.63
C PHE A 475 -15.52 -22.07 3.41
N THR A 476 -15.75 -22.46 2.16
CA THR A 476 -16.64 -23.57 1.82
C THR A 476 -15.91 -24.91 1.89
N ASP A 477 -16.66 -26.02 1.90
CA ASP A 477 -16.09 -27.37 1.79
C ASP A 477 -15.17 -27.51 0.55
N ARG A 478 -15.57 -26.91 -0.57
CA ARG A 478 -14.77 -26.92 -1.82
C ARG A 478 -13.48 -26.14 -1.67
N ASP A 479 -13.50 -24.99 -0.98
CA ASP A 479 -12.29 -24.22 -0.69
C ASP A 479 -11.34 -25.01 0.21
N MET A 480 -11.87 -25.71 1.23
CA MET A 480 -11.06 -26.53 2.13
C MET A 480 -10.41 -27.72 1.41
N VAL A 481 -11.16 -28.41 0.53
CA VAL A 481 -10.61 -29.49 -0.30
C VAL A 481 -9.53 -28.96 -1.23
N TYR A 482 -9.81 -27.88 -1.97
CA TYR A 482 -8.81 -27.26 -2.85
C TYR A 482 -7.56 -26.82 -2.09
N ALA A 483 -7.75 -26.15 -0.95
CA ALA A 483 -6.65 -25.69 -0.12
C ALA A 483 -5.80 -26.85 0.41
N SER A 484 -6.41 -27.97 0.79
CA SER A 484 -5.67 -29.15 1.26
C SER A 484 -4.76 -29.76 0.18
N LYS A 485 -5.15 -29.64 -1.10
CA LYS A 485 -4.38 -30.14 -2.25
C LYS A 485 -3.29 -29.16 -2.70
N LYS A 486 -3.57 -27.85 -2.63
CA LYS A 486 -2.74 -26.81 -3.27
C LYS A 486 -1.89 -25.98 -2.32
N VAL A 487 -2.10 -26.04 -1.01
CA VAL A 487 -1.25 -25.31 -0.06
C VAL A 487 0.18 -25.83 -0.10
N ASN A 488 1.17 -24.94 -0.10
CA ASN A 488 2.56 -25.35 -0.04
C ASN A 488 2.87 -25.96 1.34
N SER A 489 3.07 -27.29 1.37
CA SER A 489 3.28 -28.05 2.60
C SER A 489 4.60 -27.73 3.30
N ASP A 490 5.63 -27.34 2.55
CA ASP A 490 6.93 -26.93 3.11
C ASP A 490 6.79 -25.61 3.87
N LEU A 491 6.07 -24.63 3.32
CA LEU A 491 5.77 -23.37 4.02
C LEU A 491 4.92 -23.62 5.27
N MET A 492 3.86 -24.43 5.18
CA MET A 492 3.02 -24.77 6.33
C MET A 492 3.83 -25.44 7.45
N LYS A 493 4.68 -26.41 7.09
CA LYS A 493 5.56 -27.10 8.03
C LYS A 493 6.60 -26.17 8.64
N ARG A 494 7.26 -25.35 7.81
CA ARG A 494 8.29 -24.40 8.24
C ARG A 494 7.74 -23.41 9.25
N TYR A 495 6.58 -22.83 8.98
CA TYR A 495 5.96 -21.83 9.85
C TYR A 495 4.98 -22.42 10.87
N SER A 496 4.95 -23.75 10.99
CA SER A 496 4.12 -24.51 11.93
C SER A 496 2.63 -24.11 11.88
N TYR A 497 2.10 -23.87 10.69
CA TYR A 497 0.66 -23.65 10.50
C TYR A 497 -0.06 -24.98 10.34
N PRO A 498 -1.18 -25.22 11.05
CA PRO A 498 -1.93 -26.45 10.91
C PRO A 498 -2.60 -26.54 9.54
N ALA A 499 -2.62 -27.72 8.94
CA ALA A 499 -3.46 -27.95 7.76
C ALA A 499 -4.96 -27.76 8.14
N PRO A 500 -5.83 -27.40 7.18
CA PRO A 500 -7.26 -27.31 7.45
C PRO A 500 -7.80 -28.75 7.60
N PRO A 501 -8.79 -28.98 8.49
CA PRO A 501 -9.45 -30.27 8.54
C PRO A 501 -10.16 -30.52 7.20
N LEU A 502 -10.07 -31.74 6.68
CA LEU A 502 -10.85 -32.13 5.51
C LEU A 502 -12.33 -32.16 5.91
N PRO A 503 -13.24 -31.59 5.09
CA PRO A 503 -14.66 -31.66 5.39
C PRO A 503 -15.13 -33.12 5.34
N ALA A 504 -16.14 -33.46 6.13
CA ALA A 504 -16.68 -34.83 6.17
C ALA A 504 -17.19 -35.30 4.79
N SER A 505 -17.60 -34.36 3.93
CA SER A 505 -17.99 -34.58 2.53
C SER A 505 -16.81 -34.95 1.62
N ALA A 506 -15.57 -34.62 1.97
CA ALA A 506 -14.38 -34.96 1.18
C ALA A 506 -14.14 -36.48 1.12
N ALA A 507 -14.54 -37.22 2.16
CA ALA A 507 -14.50 -38.68 2.15
C ALA A 507 -15.41 -39.31 1.09
N SER A 508 -16.44 -38.58 0.63
CA SER A 508 -17.29 -38.98 -0.50
C SER A 508 -16.87 -38.37 -1.85
N VAL A 509 -16.16 -37.25 -1.86
CA VAL A 509 -15.67 -36.60 -3.11
C VAL A 509 -14.42 -37.29 -3.65
N GLN A 510 -13.53 -37.80 -2.79
CA GLN A 510 -12.38 -38.60 -3.22
C GLN A 510 -12.78 -39.85 -4.02
N GLN A 511 -13.95 -40.44 -3.73
CA GLN A 511 -14.48 -41.58 -4.49
C GLN A 511 -15.02 -41.21 -5.88
N VAL A 512 -15.33 -39.93 -6.12
CA VAL A 512 -15.85 -39.45 -7.41
C VAL A 512 -14.71 -38.99 -8.31
N GLU A 513 -13.71 -38.30 -7.75
CA GLU A 513 -12.53 -37.87 -8.52
C GLU A 513 -11.59 -39.05 -8.87
N GLU A 514 -11.43 -40.06 -8.00
CA GLU A 514 -10.69 -41.30 -8.38
C GLU A 514 -11.42 -42.06 -9.50
N GLN A 515 -12.74 -41.94 -9.63
CA GLN A 515 -13.50 -42.53 -10.75
C GLN A 515 -13.35 -41.75 -12.05
N GLU A 516 -13.19 -40.43 -12.01
CA GLU A 516 -12.95 -39.60 -13.22
C GLU A 516 -11.51 -39.76 -13.74
N GLU A 517 -10.50 -39.89 -12.86
CA GLU A 517 -9.12 -40.24 -13.26
C GLU A 517 -9.02 -41.69 -13.79
N GLU A 518 -9.78 -42.64 -13.25
CA GLU A 518 -9.86 -44.01 -13.79
C GLU A 518 -10.62 -44.07 -15.15
N GLU A 519 -11.65 -43.25 -15.36
CA GLU A 519 -12.37 -43.18 -16.66
C GLU A 519 -11.55 -42.49 -17.76
N GLU A 520 -10.61 -41.58 -17.43
CA GLU A 520 -9.64 -41.03 -18.41
C GLU A 520 -8.46 -41.98 -18.70
N GLU A 521 -8.11 -42.89 -17.79
CA GLU A 521 -7.06 -43.91 -18.01
C GLU A 521 -7.59 -45.24 -18.62
N GLU A 522 -8.89 -45.52 -18.57
CA GLU A 522 -9.51 -46.76 -19.09
C GLU A 522 -10.00 -46.73 -20.55
N ASP A 523 -9.60 -45.75 -21.37
CA ASP A 523 -9.81 -45.83 -22.84
C ASP A 523 -8.53 -46.20 -23.64
N PRO A 524 -8.04 -47.47 -23.56
CA PRO A 524 -7.17 -48.04 -24.56
C PRO A 524 -7.98 -48.91 -25.55
N GLU A 525 -8.16 -48.38 -26.75
CA GLU A 525 -8.45 -49.06 -28.02
C GLU A 525 -9.89 -49.53 -28.33
N ASP A 526 -10.59 -48.75 -29.16
CA ASP A 526 -11.29 -49.27 -30.34
C ASP A 526 -11.16 -48.31 -31.53
N PHE A 527 -9.95 -48.22 -32.10
CA PHE A 527 -9.78 -47.66 -33.45
C PHE A 527 -9.56 -48.81 -34.43
N ARG A 528 -10.69 -49.38 -34.85
CA ARG A 528 -10.76 -50.30 -35.97
C ARG A 528 -10.66 -49.48 -37.26
N GLU A 529 -9.64 -49.77 -38.06
CA GLU A 529 -9.45 -49.27 -39.41
C GLU A 529 -10.74 -49.43 -40.24
N GLU A 530 -11.45 -48.33 -40.49
CA GLU A 530 -12.27 -48.16 -41.69
C GLU A 530 -11.97 -46.79 -42.28
N ASP A 531 -11.40 -46.83 -43.49
CA ASP A 531 -11.10 -45.70 -44.35
C ASP A 531 -12.39 -44.89 -44.63
N GLU A 532 -12.48 -43.66 -44.14
CA GLU A 532 -13.40 -42.64 -44.68
C GLU A 532 -12.73 -41.25 -44.54
N ASP A 533 -12.12 -40.83 -45.64
CA ASP A 533 -12.09 -39.47 -46.19
C ASP A 533 -11.92 -38.30 -45.20
N GLY A 534 -10.69 -37.82 -45.11
CA GLY A 534 -10.34 -36.57 -44.44
C GLY A 534 -11.00 -35.34 -45.06
N GLU A 535 -11.82 -34.69 -44.25
CA GLU A 535 -12.06 -33.24 -44.28
C GLU A 535 -11.74 -32.77 -42.86
N GLU A 536 -10.44 -32.57 -42.59
CA GLU A 536 -9.96 -31.87 -41.39
C GLU A 536 -10.13 -30.37 -41.60
N ASP A 537 -10.52 -29.69 -40.53
CA ASP A 537 -10.99 -28.32 -40.44
C ASP A 537 -9.95 -27.29 -40.95
N GLU A 538 -10.00 -26.96 -42.24
CA GLU A 538 -9.24 -25.84 -42.83
C GLU A 538 -9.61 -24.49 -42.19
N ASP A 539 -10.80 -24.39 -41.59
CA ASP A 539 -11.34 -23.17 -40.99
C ASP A 539 -10.63 -22.79 -39.66
N GLU A 540 -10.22 -23.77 -38.84
CA GLU A 540 -9.53 -23.47 -37.56
C GLU A 540 -8.04 -23.10 -37.78
N GLU A 541 -7.37 -23.74 -38.74
CA GLU A 541 -6.01 -23.36 -39.13
C GLU A 541 -5.95 -21.98 -39.81
N GLU A 542 -6.98 -21.60 -40.57
CA GLU A 542 -7.06 -20.28 -41.19
C GLU A 542 -7.32 -19.18 -40.14
N GLU A 543 -8.17 -19.44 -39.14
CA GLU A 543 -8.44 -18.51 -38.04
C GLU A 543 -7.22 -18.30 -37.14
N GLU A 544 -6.42 -19.35 -36.89
CA GLU A 544 -5.17 -19.23 -36.13
C GLU A 544 -4.09 -18.44 -36.89
N ARG A 545 -4.02 -18.61 -38.21
CA ARG A 545 -3.11 -17.82 -39.07
C ARG A 545 -3.52 -16.35 -39.19
N GLU A 546 -4.81 -16.03 -39.20
CA GLU A 546 -5.28 -14.64 -39.14
C GLU A 546 -4.93 -14.00 -37.79
N ARG A 547 -5.17 -14.71 -36.67
CA ARG A 547 -4.79 -14.21 -35.33
C ARG A 547 -3.29 -13.92 -35.20
N GLN A 548 -2.43 -14.75 -35.78
CA GLN A 548 -0.98 -14.51 -35.77
C GLN A 548 -0.56 -13.33 -36.64
N ARG A 549 -1.25 -13.06 -37.76
CA ARG A 549 -0.98 -11.88 -38.59
C ARG A 549 -1.38 -10.58 -37.90
N GLU A 550 -2.52 -10.56 -37.20
CA GLU A 550 -2.96 -9.38 -36.45
C GLU A 550 -1.96 -9.03 -35.33
N ILE A 551 -1.42 -10.04 -34.63
CA ILE A 551 -0.40 -9.83 -33.60
C ILE A 551 0.90 -9.28 -34.18
N GLU A 552 1.37 -9.82 -35.32
CA GLU A 552 2.59 -9.32 -35.98
C GLU A 552 2.42 -7.90 -36.53
N GLU A 553 1.21 -7.52 -36.96
CA GLU A 553 0.90 -6.17 -37.43
C GLU A 553 0.84 -5.17 -36.26
N GLU A 554 0.22 -5.53 -35.13
CA GLU A 554 0.22 -4.70 -33.91
C GLU A 554 1.63 -4.50 -33.33
N GLU A 555 2.49 -5.52 -33.36
CA GLU A 555 3.88 -5.39 -32.91
C GLU A 555 4.68 -4.44 -33.82
N ARG A 556 4.46 -4.51 -35.13
CA ARG A 556 5.14 -3.64 -36.09
C ARG A 556 4.68 -2.17 -35.97
N GLU A 557 3.39 -1.93 -35.74
CA GLU A 557 2.88 -0.57 -35.47
C GLU A 557 3.47 0.02 -34.19
N ARG A 558 3.64 -0.78 -33.13
CA ARG A 558 4.29 -0.31 -31.88
C ARG A 558 5.78 -0.02 -32.04
N GLU A 559 6.48 -0.76 -32.89
CA GLU A 559 7.88 -0.48 -33.21
C GLU A 559 7.99 0.84 -34.00
N GLU A 560 7.10 1.08 -34.97
CA GLU A 560 7.07 2.34 -35.73
C GLU A 560 6.71 3.56 -34.85
N GLU A 561 5.74 3.43 -33.92
CA GLU A 561 5.40 4.49 -32.97
C GLU A 561 6.55 4.78 -31.98
N GLY A 562 7.32 3.75 -31.60
CA GLY A 562 8.52 3.90 -30.77
C GLY A 562 9.64 4.64 -31.48
N GLU A 563 9.91 4.28 -32.75
CA GLU A 563 10.93 4.96 -33.56
C GLU A 563 10.55 6.42 -33.89
N GLU A 564 9.27 6.74 -34.00
CA GLU A 564 8.80 8.12 -34.19
C GLU A 564 8.95 8.95 -32.90
N GLN A 565 8.66 8.39 -31.72
CA GLN A 565 8.91 9.06 -30.43
C GLN A 565 10.39 9.33 -30.18
N ASP A 566 11.27 8.36 -30.47
CA ASP A 566 12.71 8.52 -30.30
C ASP A 566 13.25 9.63 -31.23
N ARG A 567 12.69 9.76 -32.44
CA ARG A 567 13.07 10.80 -33.39
C ARG A 567 12.55 12.20 -32.97
N GLU A 568 11.38 12.28 -32.35
CA GLU A 568 10.84 13.53 -31.78
C GLU A 568 11.64 13.99 -30.55
N GLU A 569 12.11 13.06 -29.71
CA GLU A 569 12.99 13.38 -28.55
C GLU A 569 14.38 13.87 -29.01
N GLU A 570 14.98 13.26 -30.05
CA GLU A 570 16.25 13.75 -30.63
C GLU A 570 16.10 15.17 -31.25
N GLU A 571 14.97 15.46 -31.90
CA GLU A 571 14.70 16.81 -32.45
C GLU A 571 14.41 17.87 -31.37
N GLU A 572 13.90 17.49 -30.20
CA GLU A 572 13.74 18.39 -29.04
C GLU A 572 15.10 18.67 -28.37
N GLU A 573 15.97 17.67 -28.20
CA GLU A 573 17.32 17.89 -27.65
C GLU A 573 18.16 18.81 -28.54
N GLU A 574 18.09 18.67 -29.88
CA GLU A 574 18.82 19.57 -30.79
C GLU A 574 18.29 21.02 -30.79
N ARG A 575 17.03 21.26 -30.38
CA ARG A 575 16.47 22.62 -30.25
C ARG A 575 16.78 23.30 -28.91
N GLU A 576 17.17 22.55 -27.89
CA GLU A 576 17.57 23.11 -26.60
C GLU A 576 19.05 23.54 -26.56
N ASP A 577 19.86 23.06 -27.51
CA ASP A 577 21.30 23.36 -27.62
C ASP A 577 21.66 24.53 -28.58
N ASP A 578 20.70 25.09 -29.32
CA ASP A 578 20.81 26.31 -30.16
C ASP A 578 20.20 27.57 -29.49
#